data_AF-A0A444MHW3-F1
#
_entry.id   AF-A0A444MHW3-F1
#
_cell.length_a   1.000
_cell.length_b   1.000
_cell.length_c   1.000
_cell.angle_alpha   90.00
_cell.angle_beta   90.00
_cell.angle_gamma   90.00
#
_symmetry.space_group_name_H-M   'P 1'
#
loop_
_entity.id
_entity.type
_entity.pdbx_description
1 polymer ?
#
loop_
_entity_poly.entity_id
_entity_poly.type
_entity_poly.pdbx_seq_one_letter_code
_entity_poly.pdbx_strand_id
1 'polypeptide(L)'
;MSNQLETVWYLPSENTWKQFQYLAMKDIGTIAFFKDVISFTGEKTDIKIAQIISISYGKQGRDFINNWIKIDYHDETGVQSQAFFADGNNRGWSGIFGGTKKMYMLIKELYNV
;
A
#
# COMPACT_ATOMS: atom_id res chain seq x y z
N MET A 1 -9.11 16.00 -9.40
CA MET A 1 -9.09 16.01 -7.91
C MET A 1 -8.09 14.96 -7.49
N SER A 2 -7.04 15.34 -6.76
CA SER A 2 -6.09 14.38 -6.16
C SER A 2 -6.61 13.99 -4.79
N ASN A 3 -6.82 12.69 -4.56
CA ASN A 3 -7.12 12.20 -3.22
C ASN A 3 -5.80 11.82 -2.55
N GLN A 4 -5.56 12.37 -1.36
CA GLN A 4 -4.32 12.16 -0.60
C GLN A 4 -4.68 11.60 0.77
N LEU A 5 -3.94 10.58 1.22
CA LEU A 5 -4.08 10.01 2.55
C LEU A 5 -2.73 10.05 3.26
N GLU A 6 -2.75 10.57 4.48
CA GLU A 6 -1.59 10.62 5.35
C GLU A 6 -1.51 9.38 6.26
N THR A 7 -0.32 9.14 6.81
CA THR A 7 -0.06 8.04 7.75
C THR A 7 -0.35 6.67 7.13
N VAL A 8 0.15 6.44 5.92
CA VAL A 8 0.03 5.16 5.19
C VAL A 8 1.29 4.33 5.42
N TRP A 9 1.10 3.09 5.87
CA TRP A 9 2.15 2.11 6.01
C TRP A 9 2.50 1.50 4.67
N TYR A 10 3.79 1.30 4.43
CA TYR A 10 4.31 0.76 3.17
C TYR A 10 5.22 -0.46 3.38
N LEU A 11 5.07 -1.44 2.48
CA LEU A 11 6.06 -2.50 2.26
C LEU A 11 6.34 -2.68 0.75
N PRO A 12 7.62 -2.82 0.35
CA PRO A 12 8.03 -3.09 -1.03
C PRO A 12 7.88 -4.56 -1.45
N SER A 13 7.57 -5.46 -0.51
CA SER A 13 7.38 -6.89 -0.79
C SER A 13 6.67 -7.58 0.38
N GLU A 14 6.15 -8.79 0.12
CA GLU A 14 5.51 -9.61 1.16
C GLU A 14 6.46 -9.86 2.34
N ASN A 15 5.94 -9.74 3.55
CA ASN A 15 6.74 -9.97 4.74
C ASN A 15 6.98 -11.48 4.92
N THR A 16 8.25 -11.90 4.92
CA THR A 16 8.63 -13.32 4.99
C THR A 16 9.17 -13.70 6.35
N TRP A 17 9.09 -14.99 6.71
CA TRP A 17 9.54 -15.50 8.01
C TRP A 17 11.03 -15.22 8.33
N LYS A 18 11.83 -14.88 7.32
CA LYS A 18 13.27 -14.58 7.44
C LYS A 18 13.57 -13.13 7.81
N GLN A 19 12.62 -12.21 7.62
CA GLN A 19 12.81 -10.80 7.94
C GLN A 19 12.30 -10.56 9.37
N PHE A 20 13.21 -10.49 10.34
CA PHE A 20 12.90 -10.10 11.73
C PHE A 20 12.50 -8.62 11.76
N GLN A 21 11.26 -8.32 11.43
CA GLN A 21 10.70 -6.97 11.55
C GLN A 21 9.88 -6.88 12.83
N TYR A 22 10.27 -5.97 13.73
CA TYR A 22 9.51 -5.65 14.95
C TYR A 22 8.22 -4.88 14.64
N LEU A 23 8.17 -4.19 13.50
CA LEU A 23 7.04 -3.41 13.03
C LEU A 23 6.42 -4.08 11.80
N ALA A 24 5.11 -3.91 11.60
CA ALA A 24 4.38 -4.49 10.48
C ALA A 24 4.71 -3.84 9.12
N MET A 25 5.44 -2.72 9.11
CA MET A 25 5.76 -1.89 7.94
C MET A 25 7.26 -1.61 7.82
N LYS A 26 7.73 -1.24 6.61
CA LYS A 26 9.11 -0.77 6.36
C LYS A 26 9.21 0.75 6.33
N ASP A 27 8.13 1.41 5.94
CA ASP A 27 8.08 2.85 5.83
C ASP A 27 6.66 3.35 6.16
N ILE A 28 6.57 4.65 6.42
CA ILE A 28 5.31 5.36 6.66
C ILE A 28 5.35 6.71 5.96
N GLY A 29 4.22 7.14 5.41
CA GLY A 29 4.14 8.46 4.82
C GLY A 29 2.80 8.74 4.18
N THR A 30 2.84 9.37 3.02
CA THR A 30 1.65 9.86 2.34
C THR A 30 1.49 9.18 0.99
N ILE A 31 0.28 8.73 0.70
CA ILE A 31 -0.11 8.24 -0.63
C ILE A 31 -1.00 9.27 -1.32
N ALA A 32 -0.75 9.50 -2.59
CA ALA A 32 -1.54 10.37 -3.45
C ALA A 32 -2.01 9.58 -4.68
N PHE A 33 -3.29 9.69 -4.97
CA PHE A 33 -3.93 9.03 -6.11
C PHE A 33 -4.18 10.03 -7.24
N PHE A 34 -3.58 9.76 -8.40
CA PHE A 34 -3.80 10.46 -9.66
C PHE A 34 -4.47 9.50 -10.65
N LYS A 35 -5.09 10.02 -11.71
CA LYS A 35 -5.91 9.24 -12.65
C LYS A 35 -5.31 7.89 -13.06
N ASP A 36 -4.01 7.85 -13.35
CA ASP A 36 -3.31 6.64 -13.81
C ASP A 36 -2.04 6.35 -13.02
N VAL A 37 -1.81 7.08 -11.91
CA VAL A 37 -0.57 6.97 -11.12
C VAL A 37 -0.89 7.02 -9.64
N ILE A 38 -0.33 6.07 -8.89
CA ILE A 38 -0.29 6.10 -7.43
C ILE A 38 1.11 6.55 -7.02
N SER A 39 1.21 7.64 -6.27
CA SER A 39 2.48 8.11 -5.73
C SER A 39 2.51 7.88 -4.23
N PHE A 40 3.58 7.31 -3.72
CA PHE A 40 3.82 7.21 -2.29
C PHE A 40 5.12 7.92 -1.95
N THR A 41 5.06 8.76 -0.92
CA THR A 41 6.20 9.48 -0.34
C THR A 41 6.26 9.16 1.15
N GLY A 42 7.19 8.27 1.49
CA GLY A 42 7.55 7.85 2.84
C GLY A 42 8.66 8.69 3.44
N GLU A 43 9.09 8.32 4.64
CA GLU A 43 10.28 8.91 5.26
C GLU A 43 11.58 8.47 4.57
N LYS A 44 11.56 7.29 3.92
CA LYS A 44 12.75 6.67 3.32
C LYS A 44 12.55 6.29 1.85
N THR A 45 11.30 6.25 1.39
CA THR A 45 10.92 5.68 0.11
C THR A 45 10.00 6.60 -0.66
N ASP A 46 10.40 6.95 -1.88
CA ASP A 46 9.53 7.59 -2.86
C ASP A 46 9.29 6.63 -4.02
N ILE A 47 8.03 6.31 -4.31
CA ILE A 47 7.67 5.47 -5.45
C ILE A 47 6.51 6.04 -6.23
N LYS A 48 6.51 5.78 -7.53
CA LYS A 48 5.41 6.05 -8.45
C LYS A 48 5.01 4.76 -9.16
N ILE A 49 3.74 4.42 -9.08
CA ILE A 49 3.16 3.21 -9.65
C ILE A 49 2.19 3.64 -10.74
N ALA A 50 2.52 3.38 -12.01
CA ALA A 50 1.69 3.76 -13.15
C ALA A 50 1.09 2.53 -13.87
N GLN A 51 1.90 1.50 -14.12
CA GLN A 51 1.48 0.32 -14.88
C GLN A 51 0.88 -0.74 -13.96
N ILE A 52 -0.29 -0.45 -13.39
CA ILE A 52 -0.98 -1.34 -12.44
C ILE A 52 -1.52 -2.57 -13.19
N ILE A 53 -1.16 -3.76 -12.69
CA ILE A 53 -1.62 -5.06 -13.19
C ILE A 53 -2.83 -5.53 -12.40
N SER A 54 -2.75 -5.47 -11.07
CA SER A 54 -3.85 -5.92 -10.21
C SER A 54 -3.83 -5.23 -8.85
N ILE A 55 -5.00 -5.14 -8.23
CA ILE A 55 -5.20 -4.54 -6.90
C ILE A 55 -6.02 -5.51 -6.06
N SER A 56 -5.45 -5.97 -4.95
CA SER A 56 -6.09 -6.90 -4.03
C SER A 56 -6.07 -6.39 -2.60
N TYR A 57 -7.02 -6.87 -1.79
CA TYR A 57 -7.17 -6.50 -0.38
C TYR A 57 -7.26 -7.76 0.47
N GLY A 58 -6.41 -7.89 1.48
CA GLY A 58 -6.42 -9.05 2.35
C GLY A 58 -5.21 -9.12 3.27
N LYS A 59 -5.02 -10.28 3.89
CA LYS A 59 -3.84 -10.56 4.74
C LYS A 59 -2.60 -10.75 3.86
N GLN A 60 -1.44 -10.39 4.39
CA GLN A 60 -0.16 -10.64 3.73
C GLN A 60 0.88 -11.18 4.72
N GLY A 61 1.67 -12.15 4.27
CA GLY A 61 2.82 -12.66 5.03
C GLY A 61 2.47 -13.11 6.45
N ARG A 62 3.17 -12.53 7.43
CA ARG A 62 2.97 -12.77 8.88
C ARG A 62 1.98 -11.84 9.56
N ASP A 63 1.49 -10.79 8.89
CA ASP A 63 0.55 -9.87 9.51
C ASP A 63 -0.88 -10.42 9.40
N PHE A 64 -1.26 -11.21 10.40
CA PHE A 64 -2.61 -11.76 10.52
C PHE A 64 -3.60 -10.75 11.11
N ILE A 65 -3.14 -9.61 11.63
CA ILE A 65 -3.96 -8.64 12.35
C ILE A 65 -4.52 -7.61 11.38
N ASN A 66 -3.68 -7.00 10.54
CA ASN A 66 -4.11 -5.97 9.60
C ASN A 66 -4.35 -6.55 8.21
N ASN A 67 -5.37 -6.02 7.53
CA ASN A 67 -5.48 -6.20 6.09
C ASN A 67 -4.61 -5.14 5.39
N TRP A 68 -4.07 -5.54 4.25
CA TRP A 68 -3.20 -4.76 3.39
C TRP A 68 -3.80 -4.71 1.99
N ILE A 69 -3.51 -3.63 1.28
CA ILE A 69 -3.76 -3.48 -0.15
C ILE A 69 -2.47 -3.88 -0.84
N LYS A 70 -2.54 -4.90 -1.70
CA LYS A 70 -1.44 -5.28 -2.57
C LYS A 70 -1.69 -4.74 -3.96
N ILE A 71 -0.67 -4.12 -4.52
CA ILE A 71 -0.66 -3.60 -5.89
C ILE A 71 0.47 -4.31 -6.62
N ASP A 72 0.11 -5.11 -7.62
CA ASP A 72 1.05 -5.65 -8.59
C ASP A 72 1.15 -4.67 -9.76
N TYR A 73 2.36 -4.33 -10.17
CA TYR A 73 2.61 -3.33 -11.22
C TYR A 73 3.90 -3.63 -11.98
N HIS A 74 4.08 -3.02 -13.15
CA HIS A 74 5.40 -2.95 -13.79
C HIS A 74 6.11 -1.67 -13.36
N ASP A 75 7.34 -1.80 -12.86
CA ASP A 75 8.19 -0.65 -12.56
C ASP A 75 8.71 0.02 -13.83
N GLU A 76 9.51 1.08 -13.66
CA GLU A 76 10.06 1.86 -14.79
C GLU A 76 10.94 1.03 -15.75
N THR A 77 11.46 -0.11 -15.28
CA THR A 77 12.26 -1.05 -16.08
C THR A 77 11.41 -2.11 -16.79
N GLY A 78 10.09 -2.11 -16.55
CA GLY A 78 9.15 -3.10 -17.07
C GLY A 78 9.10 -4.39 -16.24
N VAL A 79 9.83 -4.47 -15.13
CA VAL A 79 9.84 -5.65 -14.26
C VAL A 79 8.58 -5.65 -13.40
N GLN A 80 7.96 -6.82 -13.25
CA GLN A 80 6.82 -6.97 -12.35
C GLN A 80 7.28 -6.84 -10.90
N SER A 81 6.73 -5.84 -10.23
CA SER A 81 7.02 -5.42 -8.86
C SER A 81 5.74 -5.36 -8.04
N GLN A 82 5.89 -5.27 -6.71
CA GLN A 82 4.78 -5.29 -5.77
C GLN A 82 4.92 -4.15 -4.76
N ALA A 83 3.79 -3.57 -4.38
CA ALA A 83 3.71 -2.60 -3.31
C ALA A 83 2.54 -2.93 -2.40
N PHE A 84 2.76 -2.83 -1.10
CA PHE A 84 1.73 -3.08 -0.10
C PHE A 84 1.48 -1.82 0.71
N PHE A 85 0.21 -1.51 0.92
CA PHE A 85 -0.23 -0.33 1.67
C PHE A 85 -1.26 -0.70 2.73
N ALA A 86 -1.18 -0.06 3.89
CA ALA A 86 -2.22 -0.14 4.92
C ALA A 86 -2.45 1.22 5.56
N ASP A 87 -3.66 1.45 6.06
CA ASP A 87 -3.95 2.65 6.83
C ASP A 87 -3.31 2.55 8.22
N GLY A 88 -2.25 3.35 8.42
CA GLY A 88 -1.45 3.41 9.63
C GLY A 88 -1.98 4.38 10.69
N ASN A 89 -3.09 5.10 10.44
CA ASN A 89 -3.67 6.01 11.41
C ASN A 89 -3.99 5.31 12.74
N ASN A 90 -3.99 6.08 13.83
CA ASN A 90 -4.11 5.57 15.20
C ASN A 90 -3.09 4.45 15.49
N ARG A 91 -1.85 4.58 15.02
CA ARG A 91 -0.78 3.57 15.18
C ARG A 91 -1.15 2.19 14.60
N GLY A 92 -1.91 2.16 13.51
CA GLY A 92 -2.32 0.94 12.80
C GLY A 92 -3.69 0.39 13.19
N TRP A 93 -4.33 0.93 14.22
CA TRP A 93 -5.68 0.49 14.60
C TRP A 93 -6.74 0.91 13.56
N SER A 94 -6.50 1.96 12.76
CA SER A 94 -7.42 2.35 11.68
C SER A 94 -7.62 1.22 10.67
N GLY A 95 -6.59 0.43 10.37
CA GLY A 95 -6.70 -0.75 9.51
C GLY A 95 -7.72 -1.79 10.03
N ILE A 96 -7.80 -1.97 11.34
CA ILE A 96 -8.76 -2.87 12.02
C ILE A 96 -10.18 -2.27 12.00
N PHE A 97 -10.31 -0.94 12.11
CA PHE A 97 -11.59 -0.24 12.03
C PHE A 97 -12.06 0.05 10.59
N GLY A 98 -11.44 -0.61 9.60
CA GLY A 98 -11.87 -0.55 8.20
C GLY A 98 -11.27 0.59 7.38
N GLY A 99 -10.31 1.35 7.93
CA GLY A 99 -9.57 2.40 7.21
C GLY A 99 -8.90 1.88 5.95
N THR A 100 -8.16 0.76 6.04
CA THR A 100 -7.56 0.13 4.85
C THR A 100 -8.61 -0.33 3.83
N LYS A 101 -9.81 -0.75 4.27
CA LYS A 101 -10.89 -1.13 3.36
C LYS A 101 -11.44 0.08 2.60
N LYS A 102 -11.60 1.23 3.28
CA LYS A 102 -12.02 2.49 2.63
C LYS A 102 -10.99 2.93 1.59
N MET A 103 -9.70 2.85 1.93
CA MET A 103 -8.62 3.11 0.99
C MET A 103 -8.68 2.18 -0.23
N TYR A 104 -8.95 0.89 -0.03
CA TYR A 104 -9.12 -0.06 -1.13
C TYR A 104 -10.29 0.28 -2.05
N MET A 105 -11.45 0.62 -1.50
CA MET A 105 -12.61 1.02 -2.30
C MET A 105 -12.32 2.26 -3.14
N LEU A 106 -11.62 3.25 -2.57
CA LEU A 106 -11.19 4.45 -3.29
C LEU A 106 -10.27 4.11 -4.47
N ILE A 107 -9.28 3.24 -4.23
CA ILE A 107 -8.35 2.79 -5.28
C ILE A 107 -9.12 2.04 -6.37
N LYS A 108 -10.01 1.11 -6.01
CA LYS A 108 -10.85 0.37 -6.95
C LYS A 108 -11.76 1.26 -7.82
N GLU A 109 -12.25 2.36 -7.26
CA GLU A 109 -13.06 3.34 -7.99
C GLU A 109 -12.23 4.16 -9.00
N LEU A 110 -11.00 4.50 -8.62
CA LEU A 110 -10.08 5.29 -9.45
C LEU A 110 -9.41 4.46 -10.55
N TYR A 111 -9.05 3.22 -10.23
CA TYR A 111 -8.36 2.30 -11.12
C TYR A 111 -9.28 1.10 -11.34
N ASN A 112 -9.89 1.05 -12.52
CA ASN A 112 -10.91 0.05 -12.88
C ASN A 112 -10.26 -1.30 -13.25
N VAL A 113 -9.48 -1.86 -12.30
CA VAL A 113 -8.65 -3.07 -12.42
C VAL A 113 -9.06 -4.11 -11.39
#